data_AF-A0A4Q9FRW3-F1
#
_entry.id   AF-A0A4Q9FRW3-F1
#
_cell.length_a   1.000
_cell.length_b   1.000
_cell.length_c   1.000
_cell.angle_alpha   90.00
_cell.angle_beta   90.00
_cell.angle_gamma   90.00
#
_symmetry.space_group_name_H-M   'P 1'
#
loop_
_entity.id
_entity.type
_entity.pdbx_description
1 polymer ?
#
loop_
_entity_poly.entity_id
_entity_poly.type
_entity_poly.pdbx_seq_one_letter_code
_entity_poly.pdbx_strand_id
1 'polypeptide(L)' 'MKSKVVLLLVSFFLFLESNAQCAMCRAVLESEEGQTAAEGINNGIMYLMAIPYILVAGVGYLIYRKFYKLKK' A
#
# COMPACT_ATOMS: atom_id res chain seq x y z
N MET A 1 -4.25 -12.67 -36.38
CA MET A 1 -4.35 -13.70 -35.32
C MET A 1 -3.00 -14.09 -34.72
N LYS A 2 -1.98 -14.46 -35.52
CA LYS A 2 -0.66 -14.88 -35.02
C LYS A 2 0.03 -13.87 -34.08
N SER A 3 0.00 -12.57 -34.41
CA SER A 3 0.58 -11.52 -33.56
C SER A 3 -0.11 -11.35 -32.19
N LYS A 4 -1.43 -11.58 -32.11
CA LYS A 4 -2.17 -11.53 -30.82
C LYS A 4 -1.81 -12.72 -29.93
N VAL A 5 -1.59 -13.90 -30.52
CA VAL A 5 -1.14 -15.10 -29.83
C VAL A 5 0.28 -14.93 -29.29
N VAL A 6 1.19 -14.35 -30.10
CA VAL A 6 2.55 -14.02 -29.65
C VAL A 6 2.53 -13.03 -28.49
N LEU A 7 1.69 -12.00 -28.56
CA LEU A 7 1.57 -11.00 -27.50
C LEU A 7 0.99 -11.58 -26.20
N LEU A 8 0.03 -12.50 -26.31
CA LEU A 8 -0.50 -13.26 -25.17
C LEU A 8 0.55 -14.18 -24.53
N LEU A 9 1.34 -14.87 -25.35
CA LEU A 9 2.43 -15.72 -24.86
C LEU A 9 3.50 -14.90 -24.14
N VAL A 10 3.95 -13.79 -24.73
CA VAL A 10 4.92 -12.89 -24.09
C VAL A 10 4.37 -12.34 -22.77
N SER A 11 3.11 -11.91 -22.74
CA SER A 11 2.48 -11.44 -21.51
C SER A 11 2.46 -12.52 -20.43
N PHE A 12 2.12 -13.77 -20.78
CA PHE A 12 2.12 -14.90 -19.85
C PHE A 12 3.51 -15.17 -19.26
N PHE A 13 4.58 -15.12 -20.08
CA PHE A 13 5.95 -15.29 -19.59
C PHE A 13 6.42 -14.17 -18.65
N LEU A 14 5.92 -12.95 -18.82
CA LEU A 14 6.23 -11.83 -17.90
C LEU A 14 5.59 -11.99 -16.51
N PHE A 15 4.50 -12.76 -16.40
CA PHE A 15 3.86 -13.07 -15.11
C PHE A 15 4.46 -14.28 -14.38
N LEU A 16 5.29 -15.10 -15.04
CA LEU A 16 5.94 -16.27 -14.40
C LEU A 16 6.99 -15.84 -13.36
N GLU A 17 7.58 -14.66 -13.52
CA GLU A 17 8.46 -14.02 -12.54
C GLU A 17 7.68 -13.21 -11.48
N SER A 18 6.38 -13.51 -11.28
CA SER A 18 5.71 -13.04 -10.07
C SER A 18 6.24 -13.87 -8.91
N ASN A 19 7.26 -13.34 -8.25
CA ASN A 19 7.73 -13.87 -6.99
C ASN A 19 6.53 -13.91 -6.04
N ALA A 20 6.01 -15.10 -5.71
CA ALA A 20 5.12 -15.27 -4.57
C ALA A 20 5.95 -15.07 -3.30
N GLN A 21 6.37 -13.83 -3.05
CA GLN A 21 7.23 -13.45 -1.93
C GLN A 21 6.51 -13.60 -0.59
N CYS A 22 5.23 -14.01 -0.57
CA CYS A 22 4.49 -14.25 0.66
C CYS A 22 5.21 -15.23 1.60
N ALA A 23 5.89 -16.26 1.09
CA ALA A 23 6.66 -17.20 1.92
C ALA A 23 8.06 -16.68 2.28
N MET A 24 8.74 -15.98 1.36
CA MET A 24 10.09 -15.45 1.57
C MET A 24 10.09 -14.22 2.48
N CYS A 25 9.20 -13.25 2.24
CA CYS A 25 9.01 -12.09 3.10
C CYS A 25 8.61 -12.53 4.50
N ARG A 26 7.75 -13.55 4.64
CA ARG A 26 7.35 -14.04 5.95
C ARG A 26 8.51 -14.71 6.70
N ALA A 27 9.28 -15.57 6.03
CA ALA A 27 10.46 -16.20 6.63
C ALA A 27 11.54 -15.19 7.05
N VAL A 28 11.75 -14.14 6.26
CA VAL A 28 12.67 -13.04 6.62
C VAL A 28 12.12 -12.21 7.76
N LEU A 29 10.80 -11.99 7.86
CA LEU A 29 10.21 -11.19 8.95
C LEU A 29 10.06 -11.97 10.27
N GLU A 30 9.98 -13.30 10.22
CA GLU A 30 9.89 -14.18 11.39
C GLU A 30 11.28 -14.60 11.92
N SER A 31 12.39 -14.23 11.25
CA SER A 31 13.74 -14.45 11.77
C SER A 31 14.16 -13.38 12.79
N GLU A 32 15.15 -13.67 13.64
CA GLU A 32 15.65 -12.70 14.63
C GLU A 32 16.21 -11.42 13.97
N GLU A 33 16.94 -11.56 12.85
CA GLU A 33 17.39 -10.44 12.01
C GLU A 33 16.22 -9.70 11.33
N GLY A 34 15.10 -10.42 11.13
CA GLY A 34 13.84 -9.94 10.59
C GLY A 34 13.07 -8.98 11.47
N GLN A 35 13.29 -9.01 12.79
CA GLN A 35 12.52 -8.20 13.74
C GLN A 35 12.68 -6.69 13.49
N THR A 36 13.89 -6.24 13.18
CA THR A 36 14.15 -4.83 12.85
C THR A 36 13.45 -4.42 11.55
N ALA A 37 13.43 -5.30 10.55
CA ALA A 37 12.70 -5.07 9.31
C ALA A 37 11.17 -5.05 9.54
N ALA A 38 10.66 -5.95 10.39
CA ALA A 38 9.26 -6.03 10.76
C ALA A 38 8.80 -4.77 11.51
N GLU A 39 9.62 -4.23 12.41
CA GLU A 39 9.35 -2.96 13.09
C GLU A 39 9.30 -1.80 12.09
N GLY A 40 10.26 -1.73 11.15
CA GLY A 40 10.26 -0.75 10.07
C GLY A 40 9.00 -0.80 9.20
N ILE A 41 8.53 -1.99 8.85
CA ILE A 41 7.29 -2.20 8.09
C ILE A 41 6.07 -1.77 8.91
N ASN A 42 5.97 -2.15 10.19
CA ASN A 42 4.86 -1.77 11.05
C ASN A 42 4.76 -0.24 11.21
N ASN A 43 5.91 0.43 11.38
CA ASN A 43 5.98 1.89 11.39
C ASN A 43 5.55 2.50 10.05
N GLY A 44 5.93 1.89 8.93
CA GLY A 44 5.49 2.29 7.60
C GLY A 44 3.98 2.16 7.40
N ILE A 45 3.38 1.05 7.83
CA ILE A 45 1.92 0.84 7.79
C ILE A 45 1.22 1.89 8.62
N MET A 46 1.67 2.12 9.86
CA MET A 46 1.10 3.14 10.75
C MET A 46 1.20 4.54 10.14
N TYR A 47 2.33 4.89 9.53
CA TYR A 47 2.54 6.15 8.83
C TYR A 47 1.57 6.32 7.65
N LEU A 48 1.47 5.31 6.78
CA LEU A 48 0.57 5.33 5.61
C LEU A 48 -0.91 5.36 6.02
N MET A 49 -1.28 4.67 7.10
CA MET A 49 -2.64 4.71 7.66
C MET A 49 -2.97 6.05 8.32
N ALA A 50 -1.99 6.75 8.92
CA ALA A 50 -2.24 8.04 9.55
C ALA A 50 -2.66 9.12 8.56
N ILE A 51 -2.09 9.11 7.35
CA ILE A 51 -2.36 10.11 6.29
C ILE A 51 -3.86 10.26 5.97
N PRO A 52 -4.62 9.21 5.61
CA PRO A 52 -6.04 9.35 5.28
C PRO A 52 -6.86 9.90 6.45
N TYR A 53 -6.55 9.54 7.70
CA TYR A 53 -7.26 10.09 8.87
C TYR A 53 -7.01 11.58 9.05
N ILE A 54 -5.75 12.02 8.91
CA ILE A 54 -5.39 13.44 9.01
C ILE A 54 -6.07 14.25 7.90
N LEU A 55 -6.10 13.74 6.67
CA LEU A 55 -6.75 14.40 5.55
C LEU A 55 -8.27 14.54 5.77
N VAL A 56 -8.94 13.47 6.20
CA VAL A 56 -10.39 13.50 6.49
C VAL A 56 -10.69 14.48 7.62
N ALA A 57 -9.90 14.46 8.70
CA ALA A 57 -10.05 15.40 9.81
C ALA A 57 -9.85 16.86 9.35
N GLY A 58 -8.83 17.13 8.54
CA GLY A 58 -8.55 18.46 7.98
C GLY A 58 -9.69 18.97 7.10
N VAL A 59 -10.16 18.16 6.15
CA VAL A 59 -11.29 18.50 5.28
C VAL A 59 -12.55 18.72 6.10
N GLY A 60 -12.86 17.82 7.04
CA GLY A 60 -14.01 17.94 7.94
C GLY A 60 -13.97 19.23 8.76
N TYR A 61 -12.81 19.61 9.30
CA TYR A 61 -12.63 20.86 10.03
C TYR A 61 -12.85 22.09 9.14
N LEU A 62 -12.33 22.09 7.91
CA LEU A 62 -12.54 23.19 6.95
C LEU A 62 -14.04 23.35 6.60
N ILE A 63 -14.74 22.24 6.37
CA ILE A 63 -16.20 22.24 6.13
C ILE A 63 -16.93 22.79 7.36
N TYR A 64 -16.63 22.27 8.56
CA TYR A 64 -17.25 22.72 9.80
C TYR A 64 -17.07 24.24 9.99
N ARG A 65 -15.84 24.74 9.82
CA ARG A 65 -15.55 26.16 9.94
C ARG A 65 -16.31 26.99 8.90
N LYS A 66 -16.40 26.51 7.65
CA LYS A 66 -17.05 27.23 6.56
C LYS A 66 -18.57 27.32 6.72
N PHE A 67 -19.22 26.24 7.14
CA PHE A 67 -20.68 26.17 7.13
C PHE A 67 -21.32 26.44 8.50
N TYR A 68 -20.63 26.13 9.59
CA TYR A 68 -21.21 26.20 10.94
C TYR A 68 -20.58 27.30 11.80
N LYS A 69 -19.30 27.64 11.58
CA LYS A 69 -18.63 28.72 12.34
C LYS A 69 -18.80 30.12 11.74
N LEU A 70 -19.00 30.23 10.41
CA LEU A 70 -19.27 31.51 9.72
C LEU A 70 -20.74 31.94 9.73
N LYS A 71 -21.65 31.10 10.27
CA LYS A 71 -23.08 31.43 10.44
C LYS A 71 -23.41 32.04 11.81
N LYS A 72 -22.39 32.29 12.63
CA LYS A 72 -22.46 33.04 13.89
C LYS A 72 -21.71 34.35 13.70
#